data_AF-A0A8S0GV94-F1
#
_entry.id   AF-A0A8S0GV94-F1
#
_cell.length_a   1.000
_cell.length_b   1.000
_cell.length_c   1.000
_cell.angle_alpha   90.00
_cell.angle_beta   90.00
_cell.angle_gamma   90.00
#
_symmetry.space_group_name_H-M   'P 1'
#
loop_
_entity.id
_entity.type
_entity.pdbx_description
1 polymer ?
#
loop_
_entity_poly.entity_id
_entity_poly.type
_entity_poly.pdbx_seq_one_letter_code
_entity_poly.pdbx_strand_id
1 'polypeptide(L)' 'MLNRTKLACVIGLLLLTCGCQSYSTPPPRVVAVGCQPPPAPAAWFMEEREPNLTQRLLNELSPSPETVTKD' A
#
# COMPACT_ATOMS: atom_id res chain seq x y z
N MET A 1 25.32 23.73 -29.08
CA MET A 1 24.93 22.55 -28.25
C MET A 1 23.78 22.86 -27.29
N LEU A 2 23.75 24.04 -26.65
CA LEU A 2 22.71 24.46 -25.69
C LEU A 2 21.25 24.37 -26.21
N ASN A 3 21.03 24.62 -27.50
CA ASN A 3 19.67 24.60 -28.07
C ASN A 3 19.10 23.17 -28.19
N ARG A 4 19.96 22.18 -28.40
CA ARG A 4 19.56 20.78 -28.54
C ARG A 4 19.22 20.15 -27.20
N THR A 5 19.93 20.53 -26.13
CA THR A 5 19.60 20.15 -24.74
C THR A 5 18.32 20.82 -24.27
N LYS A 6 18.09 22.10 -24.62
CA LYS A 6 16.81 22.77 -24.31
C LYS A 6 15.62 22.08 -24.99
N LEU A 7 15.76 21.71 -26.26
CA LEU A 7 14.71 20.97 -26.98
C LEU A 7 14.41 19.62 -26.32
N ALA A 8 15.45 18.86 -25.97
CA ALA A 8 15.30 17.57 -25.30
C ALA A 8 14.62 17.72 -23.92
N CYS A 9 14.97 18.76 -23.15
CA CYS A 9 14.29 19.05 -21.88
C CYS A 9 12.81 19.38 -22.07
N VAL A 10 12.47 20.22 -23.05
CA VAL A 10 11.07 20.61 -23.30
C VAL A 10 10.25 19.39 -23.71
N ILE A 11 10.77 18.54 -24.60
CA ILE A 11 10.10 17.30 -25.03
C ILE A 11 9.95 16.34 -23.85
N GLY A 12 10.99 16.16 -23.04
CA GLY A 12 10.95 15.31 -21.86
C GLY A 12 9.92 15.77 -20.82
N LEU A 13 9.88 17.07 -20.52
CA LEU A 13 8.89 17.66 -19.59
C LEU A 13 7.45 17.50 -20.11
N LEU A 14 7.23 17.70 -21.41
CA LEU A 14 5.91 17.58 -22.01
C LEU A 14 5.40 16.13 -21.97
N LEU A 15 6.26 15.16 -22.26
CA LEU A 15 5.91 13.74 -22.19
C LEU A 15 5.66 13.29 -20.74
N LEU A 16 6.46 13.76 -19.78
CA LEU A 16 6.31 13.44 -18.37
C LEU A 16 4.97 13.96 -17.81
N THR A 17 4.62 15.21 -18.12
CA THR A 17 3.35 15.80 -17.68
C THR A 17 2.13 15.17 -18.36
N CYS A 18 2.23 14.79 -19.64
CA CYS A 18 1.17 14.09 -20.36
C CYS A 18 0.94 12.67 -19.84
N GLY A 19 2.02 11.93 -19.54
CA GLY A 19 1.93 10.55 -19.03
C GLY A 19 1.37 10.46 -17.61
N CYS A 20 1.72 11.41 -16.74
CA CYS A 20 1.27 11.41 -15.35
C CYS A 20 -0.23 11.68 -15.16
N GLN A 21 -0.92 12.30 -16.13
CA GLN A 21 -2.36 12.56 -16.02
C GLN A 21 -3.24 11.34 -16.36
N SER A 22 -2.67 10.28 -16.94
CA SER A 22 -3.43 9.08 -17.31
C SER A 22 -3.50 8.02 -16.19
N TYR A 23 -2.74 8.18 -15.10
CA TYR A 23 -2.60 7.18 -14.04
C TYR A 23 -3.30 7.52 -12.72
N SER A 24 -4.22 8.48 -12.74
CA SER A 24 -5.26 8.54 -11.71
C SER A 24 -6.48 7.84 -12.24
N THR A 25 -6.56 6.52 -12.02
CA THR A 25 -7.85 5.85 -11.94
C THR A 25 -8.67 6.70 -10.96
N PRO A 26 -9.79 7.32 -11.39
CA PRO A 26 -10.66 7.98 -10.43
C PRO A 26 -10.95 6.94 -9.35
N PRO A 27 -10.76 7.26 -8.05
CA PRO A 27 -11.17 6.34 -7.02
C PRO A 27 -12.60 5.94 -7.36
N PRO A 28 -12.94 4.64 -7.37
CA PRO A 28 -14.29 4.21 -7.72
C PRO A 28 -15.20 5.09 -6.88
N ARG A 29 -16.02 5.91 -7.55
CA ARG A 29 -17.02 6.69 -6.84
C ARG A 29 -17.88 5.62 -6.22
N VAL A 30 -17.65 5.32 -4.94
CA VAL A 30 -18.56 4.53 -4.13
C VAL A 30 -19.75 5.47 -3.95
N VAL A 31 -20.52 5.61 -5.02
CA VAL A 31 -21.83 6.20 -4.90
C VAL A 31 -22.61 5.11 -4.19
N ALA A 32 -22.71 5.23 -2.87
CA ALA A 32 -23.62 4.44 -2.06
C ALA A 32 -25.06 4.83 -2.43
N VAL A 33 -25.46 4.63 -3.70
CA VAL A 33 -26.84 4.78 -4.13
C VAL A 33 -27.56 3.54 -3.62
N GLY A 34 -28.21 3.65 -2.47
CA GLY A 34 -29.10 2.62 -1.96
C GLY A 34 -28.46 1.44 -1.25
N CYS A 35 -27.17 1.52 -0.87
CA CYS A 35 -26.60 0.50 0.00
C CYS A 35 -27.17 0.66 1.42
N GLN A 36 -27.79 -0.40 1.94
CA GLN A 36 -28.12 -0.45 3.36
C GLN A 36 -26.83 -0.44 4.19
N PRO A 37 -26.83 0.17 5.38
CA PRO A 37 -25.71 0.06 6.30
C PRO A 37 -25.33 -1.41 6.50
N PRO A 38 -24.04 -1.74 6.54
CA PRO A 38 -23.63 -3.10 6.86
C PRO A 38 -24.18 -3.49 8.23
N PRO A 39 -24.50 -4.77 8.46
CA PRO A 39 -24.97 -5.23 9.76
C PRO A 39 -23.91 -4.92 10.83
N ALA A 40 -24.35 -4.70 12.07
CA ALA A 40 -23.43 -4.54 13.19
C ALA A 40 -22.48 -5.75 13.25
N PRO A 41 -21.17 -5.53 13.45
CA PRO A 41 -20.25 -6.64 13.62
C PRO A 41 -20.71 -7.49 14.80
N ALA A 42 -20.60 -8.80 14.66
CA ALA A 42 -20.97 -9.70 15.73
C ALA A 42 -20.12 -9.43 16.97
N ALA A 43 -20.72 -9.50 18.16
CA ALA A 43 -20.07 -9.10 19.42
C ALA A 43 -18.73 -9.84 19.68
N TRP A 44 -18.59 -11.07 19.18
CA TRP A 44 -17.36 -11.86 19.27
C TRP A 44 -16.17 -11.27 18.47
N PHE A 45 -16.43 -10.34 17.54
CA PHE A 45 -15.39 -9.66 16.77
C PHE A 45 -14.71 -8.53 17.56
N MET A 46 -15.36 -8.03 18.61
CA MET A 46 -14.84 -6.97 19.51
C MET A 46 -14.23 -7.54 20.79
N GLU A 47 -14.14 -8.87 20.90
CA GLU A 47 -13.51 -9.51 22.04
C GLU A 47 -12.02 -9.15 22.06
N GLU A 48 -11.53 -8.71 23.22
CA GLU A 48 -10.11 -8.40 23.42
C GLU A 48 -9.31 -9.66 23.12
N ARG A 49 -8.72 -9.73 21.92
CA ARG A 49 -7.89 -10.86 21.53
C ARG A 49 -6.72 -10.95 22.49
N GLU A 50 -6.59 -12.15 23.06
CA GLU A 50 -5.45 -12.72 23.78
C GLU A 50 -4.38 -11.70 24.22
N PRO A 51 -4.20 -11.47 25.54
CA PRO A 51 -3.25 -10.48 26.06
C PRO A 51 -1.79 -10.72 25.62
N ASN A 52 -1.48 -11.90 25.07
CA ASN A 52 -0.17 -12.32 24.60
C ASN A 52 -0.07 -12.48 23.06
N LEU A 53 -1.09 -12.09 22.28
CA LEU A 53 -1.13 -12.30 20.83
C LEU A 53 0.11 -11.70 20.15
N THR A 54 0.46 -10.47 20.50
CA THR A 54 1.63 -9.77 19.95
C THR A 54 2.92 -10.50 20.29
N GLN A 55 3.10 -10.95 21.53
CA GLN A 55 4.31 -11.68 21.94
C GLN A 55 4.44 -13.03 21.22
N ARG A 56 3.32 -13.73 21.06
CA ARG A 56 3.26 -15.00 20.34
C ARG A 56 3.60 -14.81 18.86
N LEU A 57 3.02 -13.82 18.19
CA LEU A 57 3.34 -13.53 16.80
C LEU A 57 4.82 -13.15 16.61
N LEU A 58 5.38 -12.37 17.54
CA LEU A 58 6.80 -12.02 17.49
C LEU A 58 7.71 -13.25 17.65
N ASN A 59 7.35 -14.20 18.52
CA ASN A 59 8.10 -15.44 18.67
C ASN A 59 8.02 -16.34 17.43
N GLU A 60 6.85 -16.44 16.79
CA GLU A 60 6.66 -17.24 15.57
C GLU A 60 7.31 -16.61 14.33
N LEU A 61 7.26 -15.28 14.22
CA LEU A 61 7.80 -14.55 13.07
C LEU A 61 9.28 -14.22 13.22
N SER A 62 9.85 -14.37 14.42
CA SER A 62 11.28 -14.20 14.61
C SER A 62 12.00 -15.30 13.83
N PRO A 63 13.02 -14.96 13.03
CA PRO A 63 13.87 -15.97 12.44
C PRO A 63 14.45 -16.82 13.58
N SER A 64 14.27 -18.14 13.48
CA SER A 64 14.94 -19.08 14.38
C SER A 64 16.44 -18.79 14.29
N PRO A 65 17.16 -18.69 15.42
CA PRO A 65 18.61 -18.57 15.38
C PRO A 65 19.16 -19.87 14.78
N GLU A 66 19.31 -19.88 13.46
CA GLU A 66 20.04 -20.90 12.76
C GLU A 66 21.44 -20.89 13.35
N THR A 67 21.83 -22.03 13.92
CA THR A 67 23.16 -22.26 14.46
C THR A 67 24.17 -21.82 13.40
N VAL A 68 24.90 -20.74 13.69
CA VAL A 68 26.01 -20.27 12.86
C VAL A 68 26.96 -21.46 12.70
N THR A 69 26.93 -22.07 11.52
CA THR A 69 27.91 -23.10 11.16
C THR A 69 29.21 -22.34 10.96
N LYS A 70 30.13 -22.53 11.90
CA LYS A 70 31.44 -21.90 11.88
C LYS A 70 32.33 -22.71 10.94
N ASP A 71 32.77 -22.09 9.86
CA ASP A 71 33.81 -22.61 8.96
C ASP A 71 35.19 -22.68 9.68
#